data_AF-A0A101CIX4-F1
#
_entry.id   AF-A0A101CIX4-F1
#
_cell.length_a   1.000
_cell.length_b   1.000
_cell.length_c   1.000
_cell.angle_alpha   90.00
_cell.angle_beta   90.00
_cell.angle_gamma   90.00
#
_symmetry.space_group_name_H-M   'P 1'
#
loop_
_entity.id
_entity.type
_entity.pdbx_description
1 polymer ?
#
loop_
_entity_poly.entity_id
_entity_poly.type
_entity_poly.pdbx_seq_one_letter_code
_entity_poly.pdbx_strand_id
1 'polypeptide(L)'
;MSRGIPKHLRDRKKYAIVGDGECEIWYFQMLKKHNPSLPINIEPKLAIKTTLENQFKKIKQEFYDSYDKIFWIVDYDVILDETKKCKKGDKPRNHEFKEYFDEITKKFSDKVEVIINNPCLEFWFLLHHLETSKSFSNCGQTEKDLKKIKEFQKFQKKPDFFIKGIDIFKLTEKNLKTALVNSKKLGKFDFKNPTKSVCEMWKFFEDKNIKSTFKIK
;
A
#
# COMPACT_ATOMS: atom_id res chain seq x y z
N MET A 1 -7.05 -31.74 -14.20
CA MET A 1 -8.35 -31.06 -14.19
C MET A 1 -8.26 -29.83 -13.29
N SER A 2 -8.28 -28.63 -13.86
CA SER A 2 -8.30 -27.40 -13.07
C SER A 2 -9.65 -27.29 -12.37
N ARG A 3 -9.67 -27.30 -11.03
CA ARG A 3 -10.92 -27.06 -10.27
C ARG A 3 -11.36 -25.62 -10.57
N GLY A 4 -12.44 -25.47 -11.31
CA GLY A 4 -13.00 -24.16 -11.64
C GLY A 4 -13.33 -23.36 -10.39
N ILE A 5 -13.11 -22.05 -10.44
CA ILE A 5 -13.39 -21.13 -9.32
C ILE A 5 -14.89 -21.24 -8.94
N PRO A 6 -15.24 -21.50 -7.67
CA PRO A 6 -16.62 -21.54 -7.19
C PRO A 6 -17.45 -20.33 -7.64
N LYS A 7 -18.72 -20.54 -8.03
CA LYS A 7 -19.61 -19.48 -8.57
C LYS A 7 -19.69 -18.26 -7.64
N HIS A 8 -19.83 -18.48 -6.33
CA HIS A 8 -19.87 -17.42 -5.31
C HIS A 8 -18.57 -16.58 -5.21
N LEU A 9 -17.44 -17.06 -5.75
CA LEU A 9 -16.20 -16.29 -5.86
C LEU A 9 -16.12 -15.50 -7.16
N ARG A 10 -16.86 -15.90 -8.21
CA ARG A 10 -16.92 -15.19 -9.50
C ARG A 10 -17.76 -13.92 -9.44
N ASP A 11 -18.77 -13.91 -8.58
CA ASP A 11 -19.68 -12.77 -8.38
C ASP A 11 -19.11 -11.73 -7.39
N ARG A 12 -17.94 -12.00 -6.77
CA ARG A 12 -17.28 -11.04 -5.89
C ARG A 12 -16.67 -9.92 -6.71
N LYS A 13 -16.80 -8.69 -6.20
CA LYS A 13 -16.11 -7.53 -6.78
C LYS A 13 -14.59 -7.78 -6.78
N LYS A 14 -13.94 -7.40 -7.88
CA LYS A 14 -12.50 -7.57 -8.09
C LYS A 14 -11.78 -6.28 -7.76
N TYR A 15 -10.85 -6.36 -6.82
CA TYR A 15 -10.07 -5.23 -6.34
C TYR A 15 -8.61 -5.45 -6.75
N ALA A 16 -8.04 -4.52 -7.52
CA ALA A 16 -6.62 -4.56 -7.86
C ALA A 16 -5.79 -3.78 -6.82
N ILE A 17 -4.66 -4.36 -6.43
CA ILE A 17 -3.61 -3.65 -5.70
C ILE A 17 -2.42 -3.43 -6.62
N VAL A 18 -2.03 -2.17 -6.77
CA VAL A 18 -0.87 -1.72 -7.53
C VAL A 18 0.14 -1.11 -6.58
N GLY A 19 1.39 -1.56 -6.62
CA GLY A 19 2.50 -0.98 -5.88
C GLY A 19 3.82 -1.23 -6.62
N ASP A 20 4.91 -0.73 -6.06
CA ASP A 20 6.26 -0.87 -6.67
C ASP A 20 7.08 -2.01 -6.05
N GLY A 21 6.80 -2.36 -4.79
CA GLY A 21 7.56 -3.32 -4.01
C GLY A 21 6.92 -4.70 -3.90
N GLU A 22 7.74 -5.71 -3.59
CA GLU A 22 7.24 -7.04 -3.23
C GLU A 22 6.52 -7.04 -1.87
N CYS A 23 6.84 -6.08 -0.99
CA CYS A 23 6.30 -6.01 0.36
C CYS A 23 4.77 -5.84 0.37
N GLU A 24 4.26 -4.96 -0.49
CA GLU A 24 2.83 -4.72 -0.70
C GLU A 24 2.15 -6.02 -1.12
N ILE A 25 2.71 -6.72 -2.10
CA ILE A 25 2.15 -7.98 -2.59
C ILE A 25 2.07 -8.99 -1.47
N TRP A 26 3.16 -9.20 -0.74
CA TRP A 26 3.16 -10.17 0.32
C TRP A 26 2.17 -9.80 1.43
N TYR A 27 2.08 -8.53 1.80
CA TYR A 27 1.11 -8.05 2.78
C TYR A 27 -0.33 -8.33 2.34
N PHE A 28 -0.71 -7.95 1.12
CA PHE A 28 -2.08 -8.14 0.63
C PHE A 28 -2.41 -9.60 0.28
N GLN A 29 -1.41 -10.40 -0.13
CA GLN A 29 -1.58 -11.84 -0.28
C GLN A 29 -1.85 -12.52 1.07
N MET A 30 -1.12 -12.16 2.12
CA MET A 30 -1.37 -12.70 3.46
C MET A 30 -2.70 -12.21 4.04
N LEU A 31 -3.05 -10.93 3.83
CA LEU A 31 -4.36 -10.39 4.19
C LEU A 31 -5.49 -11.23 3.56
N LYS A 32 -5.41 -11.50 2.26
CA LYS A 32 -6.38 -12.34 1.55
C LYS A 32 -6.42 -13.77 2.10
N LYS A 33 -5.25 -14.36 2.38
CA LYS A 33 -5.12 -15.73 2.90
C LYS A 33 -5.80 -15.90 4.26
N HIS A 34 -5.68 -14.93 5.17
CA HIS A 34 -6.30 -14.99 6.50
C HIS A 34 -7.75 -14.54 6.53
N ASN A 35 -8.20 -13.83 5.50
CA ASN A 35 -9.56 -13.30 5.42
C ASN A 35 -10.31 -13.85 4.19
N PRO A 36 -10.50 -15.18 4.06
CA PRO A 36 -11.18 -15.77 2.89
C PRO A 36 -12.66 -15.39 2.80
N SER A 37 -13.24 -14.92 3.90
CA SER A 37 -14.61 -14.40 4.00
C SER A 37 -14.80 -12.99 3.44
N LEU A 38 -13.73 -12.30 3.04
CA LEU A 38 -13.85 -10.99 2.39
C LEU A 38 -14.81 -11.08 1.20
N PRO A 39 -15.79 -10.17 1.10
CA PRO A 39 -16.77 -10.17 0.01
C PRO A 39 -16.19 -9.73 -1.34
N ILE A 40 -14.89 -9.47 -1.38
CA ILE A 40 -14.13 -9.03 -2.55
C ILE A 40 -13.03 -10.04 -2.89
N ASN A 41 -12.62 -10.04 -4.15
CA ASN A 41 -11.43 -10.73 -4.60
C ASN A 41 -10.29 -9.72 -4.76
N ILE A 42 -9.32 -9.75 -3.84
CA ILE A 42 -8.12 -8.92 -3.91
C ILE A 42 -7.10 -9.58 -4.83
N GLU A 43 -6.61 -8.85 -5.81
CA GLU A 43 -5.60 -9.28 -6.77
C GLU A 43 -4.39 -8.33 -6.71
N PRO A 44 -3.31 -8.72 -6.04
CA PRO A 44 -2.04 -8.00 -6.10
C PRO A 44 -1.43 -8.23 -7.48
N LYS A 45 -1.56 -7.23 -8.38
CA LYS A 45 -1.25 -7.40 -9.81
C LYS A 45 0.12 -6.92 -10.24
N LEU A 46 0.70 -5.93 -9.57
CA LEU A 46 1.95 -5.33 -9.98
C LEU A 46 3.03 -5.55 -8.91
N ALA A 47 3.72 -6.69 -9.00
CA ALA A 47 4.82 -7.10 -8.14
C ALA A 47 6.20 -6.98 -8.75
N ILE A 48 6.32 -6.34 -9.91
CA ILE A 48 7.53 -6.44 -10.71
C ILE A 48 7.97 -5.03 -11.03
N LYS A 49 9.01 -4.55 -10.30
CA LYS A 49 9.87 -3.38 -10.58
C LYS A 49 9.41 -2.59 -11.81
N THR A 50 8.37 -1.78 -11.65
CA THR A 50 7.74 -1.09 -12.77
C THR A 50 7.72 0.39 -12.46
N THR A 51 8.18 1.19 -13.43
CA THR A 51 8.27 2.64 -13.26
C THR A 51 6.92 3.24 -12.91
N LEU A 52 6.94 4.37 -12.22
CA LEU A 52 5.74 5.13 -11.87
C LEU A 52 4.83 5.36 -13.10
N GLU A 53 5.43 5.73 -14.23
CA GLU A 53 4.75 5.88 -15.53
C GLU A 53 4.01 4.61 -15.97
N ASN A 54 4.67 3.45 -15.88
CA ASN A 54 4.08 2.19 -16.30
C ASN A 54 2.95 1.75 -15.36
N GLN A 55 3.07 1.99 -14.06
CA GLN A 55 1.98 1.78 -13.11
C GLN A 55 0.76 2.63 -13.50
N PHE A 56 0.97 3.92 -13.76
CA PHE A 56 -0.07 4.84 -14.18
C PHE A 56 -0.75 4.41 -15.50
N LYS A 57 0.04 4.03 -16.51
CA LYS A 57 -0.48 3.53 -17.80
C LYS A 57 -1.34 2.29 -17.61
N LYS A 58 -0.86 1.28 -16.86
CA LYS A 58 -1.61 0.04 -16.61
C LYS A 58 -2.91 0.29 -15.84
N ILE A 59 -2.90 1.17 -14.86
CA ILE A 59 -4.12 1.57 -14.14
C ILE A 59 -5.17 2.06 -15.13
N LYS A 60 -4.79 2.96 -16.04
CA LYS A 60 -5.72 3.58 -17.00
C LYS A 60 -6.14 2.64 -18.14
N GLN A 61 -5.20 1.88 -18.69
CA GLN A 61 -5.40 1.17 -19.95
C GLN A 61 -5.84 -0.29 -19.76
N GLU A 62 -5.49 -0.90 -18.63
CA GLU A 62 -5.74 -2.33 -18.39
C GLU A 62 -6.67 -2.55 -17.20
N PHE A 63 -6.44 -1.85 -16.10
CA PHE A 63 -7.11 -2.19 -14.84
C PHE A 63 -8.44 -1.48 -14.68
N TYR A 64 -8.59 -0.25 -15.16
CA TYR A 64 -9.82 0.53 -14.96
C TYR A 64 -11.08 -0.17 -15.45
N ASP A 65 -10.99 -0.87 -16.58
CA ASP A 65 -12.10 -1.62 -17.17
C ASP A 65 -12.24 -3.04 -16.61
N SER A 66 -11.16 -3.59 -16.02
CA SER A 66 -11.11 -4.99 -15.54
C SER A 66 -11.46 -5.18 -14.07
N TYR A 67 -11.45 -4.09 -13.28
CA TYR A 67 -11.67 -4.13 -11.83
C TYR A 67 -12.77 -3.17 -11.37
N ASP A 68 -13.39 -3.52 -10.25
CA ASP A 68 -14.41 -2.70 -9.60
C ASP A 68 -13.81 -1.59 -8.74
N LYS A 69 -12.60 -1.80 -8.22
CA LYS A 69 -11.82 -0.82 -7.45
C LYS A 69 -10.33 -1.10 -7.63
N ILE A 70 -9.53 -0.04 -7.63
CA ILE A 70 -8.08 -0.09 -7.74
C ILE A 70 -7.48 0.72 -6.59
N PHE A 71 -6.56 0.13 -5.84
CA PHE A 71 -5.73 0.84 -4.88
C PHE A 71 -4.32 0.96 -5.43
N TRP A 72 -3.88 2.21 -5.65
CA TRP A 72 -2.51 2.51 -6.05
C TRP A 72 -1.70 2.92 -4.83
N ILE A 73 -0.88 2.00 -4.33
CA ILE A 73 -0.01 2.18 -3.17
C ILE A 73 1.32 2.75 -3.63
N VAL A 74 1.68 3.91 -3.11
CA VAL A 74 2.87 4.65 -3.51
C VAL A 74 3.76 4.87 -2.30
N ASP A 75 4.96 4.30 -2.36
CA ASP A 75 6.05 4.59 -1.43
C ASP A 75 6.74 5.88 -1.88
N TYR A 76 6.50 6.95 -1.14
CA TYR A 76 6.83 8.31 -1.55
C TYR A 76 8.32 8.64 -1.35
N ASP A 77 9.04 7.90 -0.51
CA ASP A 77 10.48 8.11 -0.35
C ASP A 77 11.26 7.80 -1.63
N VAL A 78 10.80 6.84 -2.44
CA VAL A 78 11.34 6.54 -3.78
C VAL A 78 11.16 7.74 -4.70
N ILE A 79 9.96 8.34 -4.73
CA ILE A 79 9.68 9.54 -5.55
C ILE A 79 10.59 10.70 -5.13
N LEU A 80 10.79 10.90 -3.82
CA LEU A 80 11.68 11.93 -3.30
C LEU A 80 13.15 11.69 -3.68
N ASP A 81 13.61 10.45 -3.57
CA ASP A 81 14.99 10.07 -3.90
C ASP A 81 15.28 10.22 -5.41
N GLU A 82 14.38 9.73 -6.26
CA GLU A 82 14.48 9.89 -7.71
C GLU A 82 14.39 11.38 -8.12
N THR A 83 13.56 12.17 -7.44
CA THR A 83 13.47 13.62 -7.65
C THR A 83 14.80 14.31 -7.34
N LYS A 84 15.49 13.93 -6.26
CA LYS A 84 16.81 14.49 -5.88
C LYS A 84 17.91 14.10 -6.86
N LYS A 85 17.81 12.90 -7.46
CA LYS A 85 18.78 12.37 -8.44
C LYS A 85 18.51 12.82 -9.87
N CYS A 86 17.40 13.51 -10.11
CA CYS A 86 17.00 14.04 -11.40
C CYS A 86 18.06 14.99 -11.97
N LYS A 87 18.46 14.79 -13.23
CA LYS A 87 19.44 15.65 -13.90
C LYS A 87 18.80 17.00 -14.24
N LYS A 88 19.63 18.03 -14.33
CA LYS A 88 19.20 19.37 -14.75
C LYS A 88 18.64 19.32 -16.18
N GLY A 89 17.37 19.68 -16.35
CA GLY A 89 16.67 19.67 -17.63
C GLY A 89 15.62 18.56 -17.76
N ASP A 90 15.71 17.51 -16.94
CA ASP A 90 14.71 16.45 -16.91
C ASP A 90 13.52 16.84 -16.00
N LYS A 91 12.34 16.28 -16.27
CA LYS A 91 11.16 16.48 -15.42
C LYS A 91 11.38 15.73 -14.09
N PRO A 92 11.30 16.42 -12.93
CA PRO A 92 11.43 15.75 -11.64
C PRO A 92 10.32 14.73 -11.41
N ARG A 93 10.66 13.57 -10.83
CA ARG A 93 9.70 12.49 -10.56
C ARG A 93 8.51 12.93 -9.70
N ASN A 94 8.70 13.87 -8.77
CA ASN A 94 7.60 14.44 -7.99
C ASN A 94 6.61 15.25 -8.85
N HIS A 95 7.09 15.96 -9.88
CA HIS A 95 6.20 16.67 -10.81
C HIS A 95 5.39 15.69 -11.65
N GLU A 96 6.04 14.63 -12.16
CA GLU A 96 5.37 13.55 -12.87
C GLU A 96 4.32 12.85 -12.00
N PHE A 97 4.66 12.50 -10.76
CA PHE A 97 3.70 11.93 -9.81
C PHE A 97 2.52 12.86 -9.55
N LYS A 98 2.77 14.16 -9.37
CA LYS A 98 1.70 15.13 -9.16
C LYS A 98 0.74 15.20 -10.35
N GLU A 99 1.25 15.16 -11.58
CA GLU A 99 0.41 15.12 -12.79
C GLU A 99 -0.47 13.86 -12.82
N TYR A 100 0.10 12.69 -12.50
CA TYR A 100 -0.64 11.43 -12.45
C TYR A 100 -1.68 11.41 -11.33
N PHE A 101 -1.34 11.92 -10.15
CA PHE A 101 -2.25 12.07 -9.03
C PHE A 101 -3.41 13.00 -9.37
N ASP A 102 -3.12 14.16 -9.95
CA ASP A 102 -4.12 15.14 -10.37
C ASP A 102 -5.05 14.54 -11.46
N GLU A 103 -4.52 13.75 -12.39
CA GLU A 103 -5.34 13.08 -13.40
C GLU A 103 -6.23 11.99 -12.80
N ILE A 104 -5.68 11.11 -11.95
CA ILE A 104 -6.44 10.06 -11.27
C ILE A 104 -7.57 10.64 -10.43
N THR A 105 -7.26 11.63 -9.60
CA THR A 105 -8.26 12.23 -8.71
C THR A 105 -9.38 12.94 -9.47
N LYS A 106 -9.08 13.55 -10.63
CA LYS A 106 -10.07 14.24 -11.47
C LYS A 106 -10.90 13.31 -12.34
N LYS A 107 -10.29 12.27 -12.92
CA LYS A 107 -10.93 11.47 -13.98
C LYS A 107 -11.31 10.04 -13.58
N PHE A 108 -10.66 9.49 -12.57
CA PHE A 108 -10.72 8.06 -12.25
C PHE A 108 -11.03 7.78 -10.77
N SER A 109 -11.47 8.79 -10.01
CA SER A 109 -11.67 8.71 -8.55
C SER A 109 -12.87 7.86 -8.11
N ASP A 110 -13.78 7.52 -9.03
CA ASP A 110 -14.88 6.58 -8.81
C ASP A 110 -14.35 5.18 -8.49
N LYS A 111 -13.30 4.73 -9.19
CA LYS A 111 -12.71 3.39 -9.03
C LYS A 111 -11.30 3.38 -8.46
N VAL A 112 -10.51 4.44 -8.64
CA VAL A 112 -9.10 4.46 -8.26
C VAL A 112 -8.89 5.29 -6.99
N GLU A 113 -8.31 4.66 -5.97
CA GLU A 113 -7.88 5.32 -4.74
C GLU A 113 -6.35 5.29 -4.65
N VAL A 114 -5.73 6.47 -4.54
CA VAL A 114 -4.27 6.58 -4.33
C VAL A 114 -3.98 6.59 -2.83
N ILE A 115 -3.10 5.69 -2.40
CA ILE A 115 -2.64 5.54 -1.01
C ILE A 115 -1.17 5.88 -0.98
N ILE A 116 -0.82 6.95 -0.27
CA ILE A 116 0.56 7.40 -0.16
C ILE A 116 1.12 7.03 1.21
N ASN A 117 2.26 6.34 1.21
CA ASN A 117 3.04 6.05 2.39
C ASN A 117 4.38 6.77 2.29
N ASN A 118 4.72 7.55 3.32
CA ASN A 118 6.00 8.22 3.45
C ASN A 118 6.55 7.93 4.87
N PRO A 119 7.66 7.18 5.00
CA PRO A 119 8.57 6.80 3.92
C PRO A 119 8.09 5.63 3.03
N CYS A 120 7.50 4.59 3.60
CA CYS A 120 7.26 3.32 2.90
C CYS A 120 6.17 2.48 3.59
N LEU A 121 5.77 1.35 3.00
CA LEU A 121 4.84 0.41 3.65
C LEU A 121 5.35 -0.12 5.00
N GLU A 122 6.65 -0.27 5.25
CA GLU A 122 7.12 -0.69 6.59
C GLU A 122 6.71 0.27 7.71
N PHE A 123 6.45 1.54 7.36
CA PHE A 123 5.93 2.50 8.31
C PHE A 123 4.54 2.12 8.81
N TRP A 124 3.72 1.53 7.95
CA TRP A 124 2.45 0.92 8.35
C TRP A 124 2.65 -0.16 9.42
N PHE A 125 3.66 -1.02 9.29
CA PHE A 125 3.96 -2.06 10.28
C PHE A 125 4.39 -1.45 11.63
N LEU A 126 5.22 -0.40 11.60
CA LEU A 126 5.65 0.32 12.81
C LEU A 126 4.45 0.92 13.56
N LEU A 127 3.48 1.49 12.84
CA LEU A 127 2.30 2.15 13.42
C LEU A 127 1.35 1.19 14.17
N HIS A 128 1.48 -0.12 13.99
CA HIS A 128 0.77 -1.13 14.81
C HIS A 128 1.25 -1.16 16.26
N HIS A 129 2.47 -0.70 16.53
CA HIS A 129 3.10 -0.80 17.85
C HIS A 129 3.49 0.55 18.43
N LEU A 130 3.69 1.57 17.58
CA LEU A 130 4.21 2.87 17.99
C LEU A 130 3.42 4.00 17.34
N GLU A 131 2.86 4.88 18.16
CA GLU A 131 2.40 6.19 17.68
C GLU A 131 3.63 7.07 17.46
N THR A 132 3.88 7.45 16.21
CA THR A 132 5.00 8.33 15.89
C THR A 132 4.69 9.17 14.66
N SER A 133 5.00 10.47 14.76
CA SER A 133 5.00 11.43 13.66
C SER A 133 6.42 11.82 13.25
N LYS A 134 7.43 11.06 13.69
CA LYS A 134 8.83 11.31 13.38
C LYS A 134 9.03 11.38 11.88
N SER A 135 9.70 12.43 11.41
CA SER A 135 10.15 12.52 10.02
C SER A 135 11.25 11.50 9.80
N PHE A 136 10.99 10.49 8.96
CA PHE A 136 11.98 9.51 8.56
C PHE A 136 12.65 10.01 7.28
N SER A 137 13.98 10.01 7.23
CA SER A 137 14.70 10.46 6.03
C SER A 137 14.64 9.45 4.87
N ASN A 138 14.40 8.17 5.19
CA ASN A 138 14.20 7.06 4.25
C ASN A 138 13.62 5.86 4.99
N CYS A 139 13.16 4.86 4.23
CA CYS A 139 12.63 3.62 4.78
C CYS A 139 13.61 2.83 5.67
N GLY A 140 14.93 2.99 5.47
CA GLY A 140 15.95 2.29 6.29
C GLY A 140 15.94 2.70 7.77
N GLN A 141 15.54 3.93 8.10
CA GLN A 141 15.32 4.32 9.50
C GLN A 141 14.08 3.66 10.10
N THR A 142 13.00 3.56 9.32
CA THR A 142 11.78 2.87 9.74
C THR A 142 12.05 1.38 10.00
N GLU A 143 12.84 0.72 9.16
CA GLU A 143 13.24 -0.67 9.38
C GLU A 143 14.04 -0.86 10.68
N LYS A 144 14.95 0.08 11.00
CA LYS A 144 15.71 0.05 12.26
C LYS A 144 14.79 0.17 13.48
N ASP A 145 13.82 1.08 13.42
CA ASP A 145 12.86 1.27 14.50
C ASP A 145 11.88 0.08 14.59
N LEU A 146 11.46 -0.48 13.46
CA LEU A 146 10.64 -1.69 13.39
C LEU A 146 11.33 -2.89 14.04
N LYS A 147 12.63 -3.11 13.76
CA LYS A 147 13.43 -4.21 14.34
C LYS A 147 13.64 -4.10 15.86
N LYS A 148 13.35 -2.97 16.49
CA LYS A 148 13.35 -2.85 17.96
C LYS A 148 12.15 -3.54 18.61
N ILE A 149 11.08 -3.77 17.84
CA ILE A 149 9.89 -4.49 18.29
C ILE A 149 10.21 -5.99 18.28
N LYS A 150 9.92 -6.68 19.38
CA LYS A 150 10.29 -8.08 19.62
C LYS A 150 9.86 -9.01 18.48
N GLU A 151 8.66 -8.82 17.98
CA GLU A 151 8.04 -9.59 16.89
C GLU A 151 8.72 -9.37 15.53
N PHE A 152 9.40 -8.23 15.35
CA PHE A 152 10.01 -7.80 14.09
C PHE A 152 11.54 -7.81 14.12
N GLN A 153 12.17 -8.31 15.19
CA GLN A 153 13.64 -8.35 15.30
C GLN A 153 14.33 -9.03 14.11
N LYS A 154 13.67 -10.04 13.52
CA LYS A 154 14.16 -10.80 12.36
C LYS A 154 13.60 -10.29 11.02
N PHE A 155 12.91 -9.16 10.99
CA PHE A 155 12.28 -8.62 9.79
C PHE A 155 13.28 -8.47 8.63
N GLN A 156 12.90 -9.00 7.47
CA GLN A 156 13.63 -8.83 6.22
C GLN A 156 12.65 -8.56 5.09
N LYS A 157 12.99 -7.62 4.21
CA LYS A 157 12.29 -7.37 2.94
C LYS A 157 12.55 -8.48 1.92
N LYS A 158 12.21 -9.71 2.26
CA LYS A 158 12.43 -10.89 1.41
C LYS A 158 11.23 -11.83 1.50
N PRO A 159 10.85 -12.49 0.40
CA PRO A 159 9.72 -13.43 0.37
C PRO A 159 9.75 -14.46 1.51
N ASP A 160 10.93 -14.97 1.88
CA ASP A 160 11.06 -15.95 2.95
C ASP A 160 10.54 -15.44 4.30
N PHE A 161 10.67 -14.14 4.61
CA PHE A 161 10.11 -13.60 5.85
C PHE A 161 8.58 -13.58 5.82
N PHE A 162 7.99 -13.21 4.68
CA PHE A 162 6.55 -13.05 4.54
C PHE A 162 5.78 -14.36 4.30
N ILE A 163 6.41 -15.37 3.69
CA ILE A 163 5.75 -16.60 3.25
C ILE A 163 6.13 -17.80 4.13
N LYS A 164 7.42 -17.95 4.46
CA LYS A 164 7.97 -19.11 5.19
C LYS A 164 8.30 -18.81 6.65
N GLY A 165 8.42 -17.53 6.99
CA GLY A 165 8.81 -17.02 8.29
C GLY A 165 7.62 -16.56 9.12
N ILE A 166 7.65 -15.30 9.53
CA ILE A 166 6.63 -14.72 10.38
C ILE A 166 5.52 -14.16 9.51
N ASP A 167 4.31 -14.60 9.78
CA ASP A 167 3.10 -14.13 9.10
C ASP A 167 2.85 -12.65 9.42
N ILE A 168 3.33 -11.77 8.53
CA ILE A 168 3.30 -10.31 8.74
C ILE A 168 1.88 -9.81 9.02
N PHE A 169 0.89 -10.43 8.35
CA PHE A 169 -0.48 -10.01 8.48
C PHE A 169 -1.00 -10.40 9.87
N LYS A 170 -0.73 -11.61 10.36
CA LYS A 170 -1.10 -11.97 11.74
C LYS A 170 -0.43 -11.10 12.81
N LEU A 171 0.84 -10.72 12.60
CA LEU A 171 1.53 -9.81 13.53
C LEU A 171 0.82 -8.45 13.61
N THR A 172 0.37 -7.96 12.46
CA THR A 172 -0.25 -6.63 12.33
C THR A 172 -1.75 -6.67 12.69
N GLU A 173 -2.47 -7.73 12.36
CA GLU A 173 -3.91 -7.87 12.55
C GLU A 173 -4.36 -7.62 14.00
N LYS A 174 -3.62 -8.14 14.99
CA LYS A 174 -3.94 -7.97 16.42
C LYS A 174 -4.05 -6.50 16.82
N ASN A 175 -3.19 -5.65 16.24
CA ASN A 175 -3.10 -4.23 16.56
C ASN A 175 -3.59 -3.34 15.41
N LEU A 176 -4.39 -3.88 14.48
CA LEU A 176 -4.86 -3.15 13.30
C LEU A 176 -5.60 -1.86 13.69
N LYS A 177 -6.42 -1.89 14.75
CA LYS A 177 -7.12 -0.70 15.25
C LYS A 177 -6.15 0.41 15.68
N THR A 178 -5.07 0.04 16.37
CA THR A 178 -4.00 0.96 16.78
C THR A 178 -3.36 1.61 15.57
N ALA A 179 -2.99 0.81 14.55
CA ALA A 179 -2.42 1.34 13.32
C ALA A 179 -3.36 2.28 12.58
N LEU A 180 -4.66 1.99 12.54
CA LEU A 180 -5.66 2.87 11.93
C LEU A 180 -5.76 4.22 12.65
N VAL A 181 -5.77 4.22 13.98
CA VAL A 181 -5.78 5.47 14.77
C VAL A 181 -4.49 6.25 14.53
N ASN A 182 -3.34 5.58 14.66
CA ASN A 182 -2.02 6.22 14.52
C ASN A 182 -1.81 6.79 13.12
N SER A 183 -2.17 6.04 12.07
CA SER A 183 -2.04 6.48 10.69
C SER A 183 -2.97 7.66 10.36
N LYS A 184 -4.20 7.68 10.87
CA LYS A 184 -5.13 8.82 10.71
C LYS A 184 -4.62 10.10 11.37
N LYS A 185 -3.96 10.00 12.52
CA LYS A 185 -3.37 11.17 13.22
C LYS A 185 -2.30 11.89 12.39
N LEU A 186 -1.63 11.18 11.46
CA LEU A 186 -0.65 11.78 10.55
C LEU A 186 -1.29 12.70 9.50
N GLY A 187 -2.58 12.50 9.22
CA GLY A 187 -3.32 13.22 8.19
C GLY A 187 -3.09 12.63 6.79
N LYS A 188 -3.54 13.39 5.78
CA LYS A 188 -3.36 13.06 4.37
C LYS A 188 -2.04 13.61 3.83
N PHE A 189 -1.56 13.02 2.75
CA PHE A 189 -0.42 13.54 2.02
C PHE A 189 -0.68 14.97 1.51
N ASP A 190 0.34 15.83 1.55
CA ASP A 190 0.30 17.21 1.07
C ASP A 190 1.54 17.52 0.22
N PHE A 191 1.32 17.83 -1.07
CA PHE A 191 2.37 18.21 -1.99
C PHE A 191 3.14 19.47 -1.56
N LYS A 192 2.57 20.32 -0.69
CA LYS A 192 3.26 21.49 -0.12
C LYS A 192 4.24 21.13 0.98
N ASN A 193 4.04 19.99 1.64
CA ASN A 193 4.93 19.47 2.69
C ASN A 193 5.28 17.99 2.44
N PRO A 194 5.98 17.69 1.32
CA PRO A 194 6.16 16.33 0.83
C PRO A 194 7.10 15.49 1.72
N THR A 195 7.83 16.11 2.65
CA THR A 195 8.75 15.41 3.57
C THR A 195 8.08 14.96 4.86
N LYS A 196 6.83 15.37 5.11
CA LYS A 196 6.06 14.93 6.27
C LYS A 196 5.76 13.43 6.16
N SER A 197 6.01 12.69 7.25
CA SER A 197 5.62 11.29 7.34
C SER A 197 4.10 11.16 7.28
N VAL A 198 3.61 10.29 6.40
CA VAL A 198 2.20 9.96 6.25
C VAL A 198 2.06 8.47 5.99
N CYS A 199 0.94 7.88 6.38
CA CYS A 199 0.60 6.52 6.00
C CYS A 199 -0.89 6.48 5.75
N GLU A 200 -1.30 6.34 4.50
CA GLU A 200 -2.70 6.42 4.13
C GLU A 200 -3.37 5.05 4.00
N MET A 201 -2.74 3.98 4.50
CA MET A 201 -3.29 2.62 4.47
C MET A 201 -4.68 2.52 5.12
N TRP A 202 -5.04 3.45 6.01
CA TRP A 202 -6.40 3.55 6.56
C TRP A 202 -7.46 3.71 5.47
N LYS A 203 -7.16 4.31 4.31
CA LYS A 203 -8.08 4.42 3.17
C LYS A 203 -8.52 3.05 2.65
N PHE A 204 -7.60 2.08 2.58
CA PHE A 204 -7.92 0.71 2.18
C PHE A 204 -8.91 0.07 3.17
N PHE A 205 -8.65 0.23 4.46
CA PHE A 205 -9.48 -0.36 5.52
C PHE A 205 -10.82 0.36 5.75
N GLU A 206 -11.01 1.55 5.18
CA GLU A 206 -12.27 2.29 5.22
C GLU A 206 -13.23 1.94 4.07
N ASP A 207 -12.75 1.25 3.03
CA ASP A 207 -13.65 0.73 2.00
C ASP A 207 -14.73 -0.14 2.62
N LYS A 208 -15.99 0.11 2.24
CA LYS A 208 -17.17 -0.55 2.83
C LYS A 208 -17.11 -2.08 2.78
N ASN A 209 -16.53 -2.65 1.72
CA ASN A 209 -16.42 -4.09 1.54
C ASN A 209 -15.27 -4.70 2.35
N ILE A 210 -14.32 -3.88 2.79
CA ILE A 210 -13.18 -4.28 3.63
C ILE A 210 -13.52 -4.04 5.11
N LYS A 211 -14.00 -2.84 5.46
CA LYS A 211 -14.31 -2.39 6.82
C LYS A 211 -15.25 -3.33 7.57
N SER A 212 -16.24 -3.88 6.88
CA SER A 212 -17.24 -4.81 7.45
C SER A 212 -16.61 -6.10 7.99
N THR A 213 -15.51 -6.56 7.39
CA THR A 213 -14.82 -7.79 7.80
C THR A 213 -13.97 -7.58 9.05
N PHE A 214 -13.30 -6.43 9.14
CA PHE A 214 -12.35 -6.14 10.22
C PHE A 214 -13.00 -5.61 11.52
N LYS A 215 -14.33 -5.52 11.59
CA LYS A 215 -15.10 -5.02 12.76
C LYS A 215 -14.49 -3.72 13.34
N ILE A 216 -14.05 -2.84 12.44
CA ILE A 216 -13.52 -1.51 12.79
C ILE A 216 -14.73 -0.64 13.13
N LYS A 217 -15.24 -0.82 14.36
CA LYS A 217 -16.12 0.12 15.05
C LYS A 217 -15.26 1.14 15.78
#